data_AF-A0A966R5D4-F1
#
_entry.id   AF-A0A966R5D4-F1
#
_cell.length_a   1.000
_cell.length_b   1.000
_cell.length_c   1.000
_cell.angle_alpha   90.00
_cell.angle_beta   90.00
_cell.angle_gamma   90.00
#
_symmetry.space_group_name_H-M   'P 1'
#
loop_
_entity.id
_entity.type
_entity.pdbx_description
1 polymer ?
#
loop_
_entity_poly.entity_id
_entity_poly.type
_entity_poly.pdbx_seq_one_letter_code
_entity_poly.pdbx_strand_id
1 'polypeptide(L)'
;MTWNEELVRRSIKILNIGWATVAYFFLALLTVYALDHLFGKFDATRYAHVSTWIIILETLLYLWALGVLIYIVRNLFPLVPFPFDGIMGYDHTKVSEVKSAGVFAAFVVLFNVRLEGYYNLLKNRIFHF
;
A
#
# COMPACT_ATOMS: atom_id res chain seq x y z
N MET A 1 29.55 23.17 -4.36
CA MET A 1 28.11 23.14 -4.05
C MET A 1 27.88 24.20 -2.98
N THR A 2 27.14 25.25 -3.32
CA THR A 2 26.88 26.35 -2.38
C THR A 2 25.82 25.93 -1.36
N TRP A 3 25.84 26.51 -0.15
CA TRP A 3 24.84 26.21 0.90
C TRP A 3 23.40 26.34 0.41
N ASN A 4 23.15 27.25 -0.53
CA ASN A 4 21.83 27.47 -1.12
C ASN A 4 21.36 26.30 -2.00
N GLU A 5 22.26 25.67 -2.77
CA GLU A 5 21.93 24.52 -3.62
C GLU A 5 21.55 23.28 -2.80
N GLU A 6 22.22 23.07 -1.67
CA GLU A 6 21.91 21.97 -0.75
C GLU A 6 20.55 22.16 -0.08
N LEU A 7 20.23 23.38 0.36
CA LEU A 7 18.92 23.71 0.92
C LEU A 7 17.79 23.49 -0.10
N VAL A 8 17.98 23.94 -1.35
CA VAL A 8 17.00 23.73 -2.43
C VAL A 8 16.79 22.24 -2.70
N ARG A 9 17.86 21.46 -2.81
CA ARG A 9 17.78 20.00 -3.04
C ARG A 9 17.02 19.28 -1.93
N ARG A 10 17.24 19.66 -0.66
CA ARG A 10 16.53 19.09 0.49
C ARG A 10 15.04 19.44 0.47
N SER A 11 14.71 20.68 0.15
CA SER A 11 13.31 21.11 0.01
C SER A 11 12.58 20.33 -1.10
N ILE A 12 13.23 20.16 -2.27
CA ILE A 12 12.68 19.34 -3.37
C ILE A 12 12.45 17.89 -2.92
N LYS A 13 13.38 17.32 -2.15
CA LYS A 13 13.23 15.96 -1.60
C LYS A 13 12.01 15.84 -0.69
N ILE A 14 11.81 16.79 0.22
CA ILE A 14 10.64 16.81 1.13
C ILE A 14 9.34 16.93 0.33
N LEU A 15 9.31 17.81 -0.68
CA LEU A 15 8.16 17.95 -1.58
C LEU A 15 7.87 16.66 -2.35
N ASN A 16 8.91 15.94 -2.79
CA ASN A 16 8.74 14.65 -3.46
C ASN A 16 8.14 13.59 -2.53
N ILE A 17 8.61 13.53 -1.28
CA ILE A 17 8.04 12.60 -0.27
C ILE A 17 6.56 12.92 -0.05
N GLY A 18 6.20 14.20 0.11
CA GLY A 18 4.81 14.63 0.26
C GLY A 18 3.96 14.28 -0.95
N TRP A 19 4.43 14.60 -2.16
CA TRP A 19 3.76 14.27 -3.41
C TRP A 19 3.55 12.76 -3.57
N ALA A 20 4.59 11.96 -3.34
CA ALA A 20 4.52 10.50 -3.43
C ALA A 20 3.54 9.91 -2.41
N THR A 21 3.53 10.44 -1.18
CA THR A 21 2.60 10.02 -0.12
C THR A 21 1.16 10.28 -0.52
N VAL A 22 0.85 11.47 -1.03
CA VAL A 22 -0.50 11.82 -1.49
C VAL A 22 -0.92 10.94 -2.67
N ALA A 23 -0.04 10.73 -3.64
CA ALA A 23 -0.33 9.86 -4.78
C ALA A 23 -0.58 8.41 -4.35
N TYR A 24 0.24 7.88 -3.43
CA TYR A 24 0.04 6.55 -2.86
C TYR A 24 -1.24 6.42 -2.04
N PHE A 25 -1.65 7.47 -1.32
CA PHE A 25 -2.92 7.49 -0.61
C PHE A 25 -4.11 7.29 -1.56
N PHE A 26 -4.18 8.09 -2.64
CA PHE A 26 -5.25 7.94 -3.63
C PHE A 26 -5.19 6.59 -4.36
N LEU A 27 -4.00 6.14 -4.71
CA LEU A 27 -3.81 4.84 -5.35
C LEU A 27 -4.27 3.70 -4.44
N ALA A 28 -3.99 3.78 -3.14
CA ALA A 28 -4.43 2.79 -2.16
C ALA A 28 -5.96 2.77 -2.01
N LEU A 29 -6.62 3.94 -1.97
CA LEU A 29 -8.08 4.01 -1.95
C LEU A 29 -8.72 3.36 -3.17
N LEU A 30 -8.22 3.68 -4.38
CA LEU A 30 -8.68 3.07 -5.62
C LEU A 30 -8.45 1.56 -5.62
N THR A 31 -7.29 1.14 -5.12
CA THR A 31 -6.92 -0.28 -5.04
C THR A 31 -7.84 -1.05 -4.12
N VAL A 32 -8.10 -0.53 -2.91
CA VAL A 32 -8.99 -1.18 -1.94
C VAL A 32 -10.42 -1.24 -2.46
N TYR A 33 -10.91 -0.16 -3.09
CA TYR A 33 -12.21 -0.17 -3.74
C TYR A 33 -12.30 -1.24 -4.84
N ALA A 34 -11.27 -1.37 -5.68
CA ALA A 34 -11.20 -2.39 -6.72
C ALA A 34 -11.15 -3.81 -6.13
N LEU A 35 -10.41 -4.02 -5.04
CA LEU A 35 -10.34 -5.31 -4.35
C LEU A 35 -11.69 -5.71 -3.73
N ASP A 36 -12.40 -4.77 -3.11
CA ASP A 36 -13.74 -5.01 -2.57
C ASP A 36 -14.74 -5.38 -3.66
N HIS A 37 -14.59 -4.81 -4.86
CA HIS A 37 -15.42 -5.17 -6.01
C HIS A 37 -15.05 -6.54 -6.60
N LEU A 38 -13.75 -6.85 -6.72
CA LEU A 38 -13.27 -8.10 -7.31
C LEU A 38 -13.53 -9.32 -6.41
N PHE A 39 -13.27 -9.18 -5.12
CA PHE A 39 -13.38 -10.27 -4.15
C PHE A 39 -14.73 -10.27 -3.41
N GLY A 40 -15.48 -9.17 -3.47
CA GLY A 40 -16.69 -8.94 -2.69
C GLY A 40 -16.41 -8.39 -1.29
N LYS A 41 -17.45 -7.87 -0.63
CA LYS A 41 -17.34 -7.43 0.77
C LYS A 41 -17.16 -8.63 1.71
N PHE A 42 -16.42 -8.42 2.79
CA PHE A 42 -16.30 -9.44 3.82
C PHE A 42 -17.63 -9.61 4.55
N ASP A 43 -18.07 -10.86 4.71
CA ASP A 43 -19.30 -11.22 5.40
C ASP A 43 -19.00 -12.28 6.47
N ALA A 44 -19.12 -11.86 7.74
CA ALA A 44 -18.85 -12.75 8.88
C ALA A 44 -19.84 -13.92 8.97
N THR A 45 -21.07 -13.76 8.45
CA THR A 45 -22.10 -14.81 8.52
C THR A 45 -21.76 -15.99 7.61
N ARG A 46 -21.22 -15.71 6.41
CA ARG A 46 -20.69 -16.74 5.50
C ARG A 46 -19.64 -17.61 6.18
N TYR A 47 -18.78 -17.00 7.01
CA TYR A 47 -17.69 -17.71 7.66
C TYR A 47 -18.10 -18.48 8.91
N ALA A 48 -19.31 -18.29 9.45
CA ALA A 48 -19.76 -18.94 10.69
C ALA A 48 -19.57 -20.46 10.69
N HIS A 49 -19.80 -21.12 9.55
CA HIS A 49 -19.72 -22.58 9.39
C HIS A 49 -18.47 -23.06 8.64
N VAL A 50 -17.63 -22.14 8.17
CA VAL A 50 -16.41 -22.48 7.42
C VAL A 50 -15.34 -22.94 8.40
N SER A 51 -14.53 -23.94 8.04
CA SER A 51 -13.44 -24.42 8.88
C SER A 51 -12.31 -23.39 9.01
N THR A 52 -11.65 -23.33 10.17
CA THR A 52 -10.56 -22.36 10.41
C THR A 52 -9.42 -22.50 9.41
N TRP A 53 -9.10 -23.73 8.97
CA TRP A 53 -8.06 -23.98 7.98
C TRP A 53 -8.37 -23.36 6.61
N ILE A 54 -9.64 -23.39 6.18
CA ILE A 54 -10.05 -22.74 4.93
C ILE A 54 -9.87 -21.23 5.05
N ILE A 55 -10.21 -20.63 6.20
CA ILE A 55 -10.06 -19.19 6.43
C ILE A 55 -8.59 -18.79 6.44
N ILE A 56 -7.71 -19.59 7.06
CA ILE A 56 -6.27 -19.39 7.00
C ILE A 56 -5.79 -19.42 5.55
N LEU A 57 -6.20 -20.42 4.77
CA LEU A 57 -5.80 -20.56 3.38
C LEU A 57 -6.31 -19.40 2.50
N GLU A 58 -7.57 -18.99 2.65
CA GLU A 58 -8.12 -17.81 1.97
C GLU A 58 -7.39 -16.53 2.37
N THR A 59 -7.02 -16.37 3.65
CA THR A 59 -6.22 -15.23 4.13
C THR A 59 -4.84 -15.21 3.49
N LEU A 60 -4.16 -16.37 3.42
CA LEU A 60 -2.84 -16.49 2.80
C LEU A 60 -2.89 -16.19 1.29
N LEU A 61 -3.90 -16.71 0.58
CA LEU A 61 -4.10 -16.39 -0.84
C LEU A 61 -4.39 -14.91 -1.06
N TYR A 62 -5.18 -14.29 -0.17
CA TYR A 62 -5.47 -12.87 -0.23
C TYR A 62 -4.22 -12.01 0.01
N LEU A 63 -3.41 -12.35 1.02
CA LEU A 63 -2.13 -11.70 1.30
C LEU A 63 -1.15 -11.88 0.14
N TRP A 64 -1.12 -13.05 -0.48
CA TRP A 64 -0.30 -13.30 -1.67
C TRP A 64 -0.72 -12.40 -2.83
N ALA A 65 -2.03 -12.31 -3.11
CA ALA A 65 -2.56 -11.43 -4.15
C ALA A 65 -2.24 -9.95 -3.87
N LEU A 66 -2.36 -9.50 -2.60
CA LEU A 66 -1.94 -8.17 -2.17
C LEU A 66 -0.44 -7.95 -2.39
N GLY A 67 0.40 -8.94 -2.07
CA GLY A 67 1.85 -8.87 -2.30
C GLY A 67 2.19 -8.68 -3.77
N VAL A 68 1.52 -9.42 -4.68
CA VAL A 68 1.67 -9.25 -6.13
C VAL A 68 1.25 -7.85 -6.58
N LEU A 69 0.15 -7.33 -6.03
CA LEU A 69 -0.35 -6.00 -6.35
C LEU A 69 0.59 -4.88 -5.89
N ILE A 70 1.14 -5.01 -4.67
CA ILE A 70 2.15 -4.09 -4.14
C ILE A 70 3.41 -4.14 -5.01
N TYR A 71 3.84 -5.32 -5.47
CA TYR A 71 4.96 -5.46 -6.39
C TYR A 71 4.70 -4.73 -7.71
N ILE A 72 3.51 -4.88 -8.30
CA ILE A 72 3.14 -4.16 -9.53
C ILE A 72 3.22 -2.65 -9.32
N VAL A 73 2.63 -2.13 -8.24
CA VAL A 73 2.66 -0.70 -7.93
C VAL A 73 4.08 -0.19 -7.69
N ARG A 74 4.92 -0.97 -6.99
CA ARG A 74 6.33 -0.65 -6.75
C ARG A 74 7.12 -0.46 -8.06
N ASN A 75 6.76 -1.20 -9.10
CA ASN A 75 7.41 -1.13 -10.40
C ASN A 75 6.80 -0.08 -11.34
N LEU A 76 5.52 0.26 -11.17
CA LEU A 76 4.83 1.25 -12.00
C LEU A 76 4.94 2.68 -11.47
N PHE A 77 4.91 2.87 -10.15
CA PHE A 77 4.91 4.20 -9.54
C PHE A 77 6.13 5.06 -9.89
N PRO A 78 7.36 4.52 -10.02
CA PRO A 78 8.52 5.31 -10.48
C PRO A 78 8.40 5.87 -11.90
N LEU A 79 7.42 5.43 -12.70
CA LEU A 79 7.14 5.98 -14.03
C LEU A 79 6.29 7.26 -13.95
N VAL A 80 5.67 7.55 -12.81
CA VAL A 80 4.84 8.73 -12.63
C VAL A 80 5.77 9.94 -12.41
N PRO A 81 5.77 10.93 -13.31
CA PRO A 81 6.73 12.03 -13.25
C PRO A 81 6.45 12.93 -12.04
N PHE A 82 7.53 13.27 -11.32
CA PHE A 82 7.48 14.28 -10.28
C PHE A 82 7.68 15.70 -10.86
N PRO A 83 6.85 16.71 -10.52
CA PRO A 83 6.90 18.03 -11.15
C PRO A 83 8.24 18.78 -11.05
N PHE A 84 9.05 18.49 -10.03
CA PHE A 84 10.36 19.12 -9.81
C PHE A 84 11.54 18.19 -10.15
N ASP A 85 11.28 17.12 -10.91
CA ASP A 85 12.32 16.21 -11.36
C ASP A 85 13.29 16.91 -12.33
N GLY A 86 14.58 16.56 -12.27
CA GLY A 86 15.63 17.18 -13.09
C GLY A 86 16.14 18.54 -12.58
N ILE A 87 15.44 19.21 -11.64
CA ILE A 87 15.91 20.47 -11.06
C ILE A 87 17.18 20.23 -10.25
N MET A 88 18.27 20.92 -10.58
CA MET A 88 19.60 20.75 -9.95
C MET A 88 20.12 19.29 -9.95
N GLY A 89 19.75 18.52 -10.99
CA GLY A 89 20.11 17.10 -11.10
C GLY A 89 19.39 16.20 -10.08
N TYR A 90 18.28 16.68 -9.50
CA TYR A 90 17.41 15.88 -8.66
C TYR A 90 16.76 14.77 -9.48
N ASP A 91 16.71 13.58 -8.90
CA ASP A 91 16.17 12.37 -9.52
C ASP A 91 15.23 11.72 -8.51
N HIS A 92 13.93 11.89 -8.74
CA HIS A 92 12.87 11.44 -7.86
C HIS A 92 12.85 9.91 -7.72
N THR A 93 13.32 9.19 -8.74
CA THR A 93 13.35 7.72 -8.74
C THR A 93 14.32 7.18 -7.69
N LYS A 94 15.32 7.97 -7.26
CA LYS A 94 16.29 7.58 -6.22
C LYS A 94 15.72 7.65 -4.80
N VAL A 95 14.54 8.22 -4.61
CA VAL A 95 13.90 8.32 -3.30
C VAL A 95 13.37 6.96 -2.86
N SER A 96 13.73 6.54 -1.65
CA SER A 96 13.38 5.24 -1.07
C SER A 96 11.87 5.00 -1.01
N GLU A 97 11.11 6.05 -0.77
CA GLU A 97 9.65 6.07 -0.66
C GLU A 97 9.02 5.74 -2.02
N VAL A 98 9.57 6.30 -3.10
CA VAL A 98 9.18 6.00 -4.48
C VAL A 98 9.55 4.54 -4.84
N LYS A 99 10.74 4.07 -4.45
CA LYS A 99 11.22 2.71 -4.80
C LYS A 99 10.60 1.57 -4.00
N SER A 100 10.16 1.82 -2.78
CA SER A 100 9.71 0.75 -1.85
C SER A 100 8.22 0.47 -1.96
N ALA A 101 7.41 1.45 -2.36
CA ALA A 101 5.96 1.44 -2.22
C ALA A 101 5.49 1.12 -0.77
N GLY A 102 6.34 1.34 0.24
CA GLY A 102 6.01 1.00 1.63
C GLY A 102 4.82 1.79 2.18
N VAL A 103 4.72 3.08 1.82
CA VAL A 103 3.60 3.94 2.19
C VAL A 103 2.30 3.46 1.57
N PHE A 104 2.33 3.05 0.29
CA PHE A 104 1.18 2.44 -0.38
C PHE A 104 0.74 1.15 0.31
N ALA A 105 1.68 0.23 0.59
CA ALA A 105 1.37 -1.03 1.27
C ALA A 105 0.72 -0.78 2.63
N ALA A 106 1.22 0.18 3.40
CA ALA A 106 0.63 0.57 4.68
C ALA A 106 -0.80 1.07 4.53
N PHE A 107 -1.08 1.97 3.57
CA PHE A 107 -2.45 2.46 3.32
C PHE A 107 -3.39 1.37 2.82
N VAL A 108 -2.93 0.49 1.92
CA VAL A 108 -3.73 -0.64 1.46
C VAL A 108 -4.11 -1.51 2.63
N VAL A 109 -3.18 -1.90 3.49
CA VAL A 109 -3.47 -2.72 4.68
C VAL A 109 -4.43 -1.99 5.63
N LEU A 110 -4.21 -0.70 5.87
CA LEU A 110 -5.01 0.11 6.80
C LEU A 110 -6.47 0.26 6.35
N PHE A 111 -6.71 0.43 5.05
CA PHE A 111 -8.06 0.63 4.52
C PHE A 111 -8.78 -0.69 4.16
N ASN A 112 -8.09 -1.84 4.23
CA ASN A 112 -8.64 -3.11 3.79
C ASN A 112 -9.56 -3.76 4.85
N VAL A 113 -10.87 -3.51 4.72
CA VAL A 113 -11.90 -4.06 5.62
C VAL A 113 -11.92 -5.59 5.63
N ARG A 114 -11.63 -6.24 4.49
CA ARG A 114 -11.60 -7.70 4.39
C ARG A 114 -10.47 -8.32 5.20
N LEU A 115 -9.28 -7.73 5.14
CA LEU A 115 -8.11 -8.18 5.89
C LEU A 115 -8.35 -8.02 7.39
N GLU A 116 -8.95 -6.89 7.81
CA GLU A 116 -9.40 -6.69 9.19
C GLU A 116 -10.41 -7.76 9.63
N GLY A 117 -11.37 -8.10 8.75
CA GLY A 117 -12.33 -9.18 8.97
C GLY A 117 -11.69 -10.54 9.21
N TYR A 118 -10.72 -10.93 8.36
CA TYR A 118 -9.97 -12.18 8.55
C TYR A 118 -9.18 -12.18 9.85
N TYR A 119 -8.50 -11.08 10.16
CA TYR A 119 -7.75 -10.94 11.41
C TYR A 119 -8.65 -11.15 12.63
N ASN A 120 -9.78 -10.45 12.69
CA ASN A 120 -10.72 -10.54 13.81
C ASN A 120 -11.31 -11.95 13.95
N LEU A 121 -11.65 -12.58 12.83
CA LEU A 121 -12.25 -13.92 12.84
C LEU A 121 -11.24 -14.99 13.28
N LEU A 122 -10.01 -14.95 12.76
CA LEU A 122 -8.94 -15.84 13.18
C LEU A 122 -8.54 -15.60 14.64
N LYS A 123 -8.46 -14.34 15.07
CA LYS A 123 -8.19 -13.97 16.46
C LYS A 123 -9.18 -14.63 17.41
N ASN A 124 -10.48 -14.48 17.14
CA ASN A 124 -11.54 -15.01 18.00
C ASN A 124 -11.55 -16.55 18.05
N ARG A 125 -11.23 -17.21 16.92
CA ARG A 125 -11.24 -18.69 16.85
C ARG A 125 -10.01 -19.35 17.46
N ILE A 126 -8.85 -18.72 17.33
CA ILE A 126 -7.58 -19.33 17.75
C ILE A 126 -7.29 -18.98 19.21
N PHE A 127 -7.57 -17.74 19.62
CA PHE A 127 -7.08 -17.23 20.89
C PHE A 127 -8.14 -17.13 22.00
N HIS A 128 -9.41 -17.49 21.76
CA HIS A 128 -10.48 -17.56 22.77
C HIS A 128 -10.45 -16.41 23.82
N PHE A 129 -10.35 -15.15 23.35
CA PHE A 129 -10.51 -13.97 24.19
C PHE A 129 -11.93 -13.42 24.10
#